data_AF-A0A1B9YPX8-F1
#
_entry.id   AF-A0A1B9YPX8-F1
#
_cell.length_a   1.000
_cell.length_b   1.000
_cell.length_c   1.000
_cell.angle_alpha   90.00
_cell.angle_beta   90.00
_cell.angle_gamma   90.00
#
_symmetry.space_group_name_H-M   'P 1'
#
loop_
_entity.id
_entity.type
_entity.pdbx_description
1 polymer ?
#
loop_
_entity_poly.entity_id
_entity_poly.type
_entity_poly.pdbx_seq_one_letter_code
_entity_poly.pdbx_strand_id
1 'polypeptide(L)'
;MSDVSARDQGRDNARDNAMSMAAMSSERIEPDDNVWTRRLVLFLRIMAVVSIMKGLYHWAQVTGFIGGEEEAFENQSMAWQTATVYFAVIELVGAVGLWLATPWGAVVWLTTVVSMAVIELMFPGIYGGSLTVVGLEAMMLAAYLALAWMAARERPP
;
A
#
# COMPACT_ATOMS: atom_id res chain seq x y z
N MET A 1 -69.70 -13.94 0.76
CA MET A 1 -68.82 -13.05 1.56
C MET A 1 -67.46 -13.66 1.87
N SER A 2 -67.26 -14.99 1.68
CA SER A 2 -66.01 -15.73 1.90
C SER A 2 -64.93 -15.53 0.83
N ASP A 3 -65.29 -15.33 -0.44
CA ASP A 3 -64.33 -15.21 -1.55
C ASP A 3 -63.46 -13.95 -1.53
N VAL A 4 -63.92 -12.89 -0.84
CA VAL A 4 -63.16 -11.64 -0.71
C VAL A 4 -62.02 -11.81 0.28
N SER A 5 -62.25 -12.54 1.38
CA SER A 5 -61.25 -12.76 2.43
C SER A 5 -60.08 -13.62 1.97
N ALA A 6 -60.33 -14.63 1.13
CA ALA A 6 -59.26 -15.50 0.60
C ALA A 6 -58.35 -14.76 -0.40
N ARG A 7 -58.92 -13.84 -1.19
CA ARG A 7 -58.17 -13.00 -2.13
C ARG A 7 -57.30 -11.95 -1.44
N ASP A 8 -57.77 -11.42 -0.32
CA ASP A 8 -57.03 -10.45 0.48
C ASP A 8 -55.84 -11.12 1.19
N GLN A 9 -56.08 -12.29 1.79
CA GLN A 9 -55.05 -13.08 2.45
C GLN A 9 -53.92 -13.53 1.50
N GLY A 10 -54.25 -13.88 0.25
CA GLY A 10 -53.25 -14.21 -0.76
C GLY A 10 -52.40 -13.02 -1.19
N ARG A 11 -52.95 -11.80 -1.16
CA ARG A 11 -52.23 -10.57 -1.50
C ARG A 11 -51.28 -10.15 -0.40
N ASP A 12 -51.69 -10.29 0.84
CA ASP A 12 -50.86 -9.94 1.99
C ASP A 12 -49.67 -10.91 2.12
N ASN A 13 -49.92 -12.22 1.97
CA ASN A 13 -48.84 -13.22 1.96
C ASN A 13 -47.84 -12.98 0.81
N ALA A 14 -48.31 -12.55 -0.37
CA ALA A 14 -47.43 -12.24 -1.50
C ALA A 14 -46.59 -10.98 -1.25
N ARG A 15 -47.15 -9.97 -0.57
CA ARG A 15 -46.43 -8.75 -0.19
C ARG A 15 -45.39 -9.03 0.88
N ASP A 16 -45.71 -9.83 1.89
CA ASP A 16 -44.78 -10.19 2.95
C ASP A 16 -43.62 -11.03 2.41
N ASN A 17 -43.92 -11.97 1.51
CA ASN A 17 -42.88 -12.70 0.78
C ASN A 17 -42.02 -11.77 -0.09
N ALA A 18 -42.62 -10.82 -0.80
CA ALA A 18 -41.87 -9.87 -1.63
C ALA A 18 -40.99 -8.93 -0.79
N MET A 19 -41.48 -8.46 0.36
CA MET A 19 -40.69 -7.64 1.30
C MET A 19 -39.57 -8.45 1.95
N SER A 20 -39.83 -9.72 2.30
CA SER A 20 -38.81 -10.63 2.83
C SER A 20 -37.72 -10.94 1.79
N MET A 21 -38.10 -11.18 0.53
CA MET A 21 -37.16 -11.34 -0.59
C MET A 21 -36.38 -10.06 -0.89
N ALA A 22 -37.03 -8.90 -0.81
CA ALA A 22 -36.37 -7.61 -0.96
C ALA A 22 -35.36 -7.35 0.17
N ALA A 23 -35.73 -7.64 1.43
CA ALA A 23 -34.85 -7.54 2.58
C ALA A 23 -33.66 -8.51 2.49
N MET A 24 -33.90 -9.77 2.10
CA MET A 24 -32.84 -10.75 1.85
C MET A 24 -31.96 -10.39 0.66
N SER A 25 -32.48 -9.67 -0.35
CA SER A 25 -31.69 -9.16 -1.47
C SER A 25 -30.86 -7.93 -1.11
N SER A 26 -31.37 -7.08 -0.19
CA SER A 26 -30.66 -5.92 0.34
C SER A 26 -29.57 -6.32 1.34
N GLU A 27 -29.68 -7.51 1.92
CA GLU A 27 -28.66 -8.15 2.76
C GLU A 27 -27.78 -9.14 1.97
N ARG A 28 -27.86 -9.13 0.63
CA ARG A 28 -26.72 -9.56 -0.18
C ARG A 28 -25.65 -8.48 -0.03
N ILE A 29 -24.90 -8.58 1.06
CA ILE A 29 -23.54 -8.07 1.13
C ILE A 29 -22.89 -8.51 -0.19
N GLU A 30 -22.48 -7.60 -1.05
CA GLU A 30 -21.55 -7.86 -2.16
C GLU A 30 -20.15 -7.92 -1.54
N PRO A 31 -19.63 -9.09 -1.08
CA PRO A 31 -18.44 -9.10 -0.25
C PRO A 31 -17.19 -9.45 -1.06
N ASP A 32 -17.29 -9.83 -2.34
CA ASP A 32 -16.19 -10.49 -3.06
C ASP A 32 -15.56 -9.69 -4.21
N ASP A 33 -16.29 -8.80 -4.90
CA ASP A 33 -15.77 -8.13 -6.13
C ASP A 33 -14.64 -7.10 -5.88
N ASN A 34 -14.23 -6.89 -4.62
CA ASN A 34 -13.24 -5.87 -4.25
C ASN A 34 -12.29 -6.32 -3.12
N VAL A 35 -12.18 -7.63 -2.86
CA VAL A 35 -11.35 -8.13 -1.75
C VAL A 35 -9.87 -7.92 -2.03
N TRP A 36 -9.38 -8.24 -3.24
CA TRP A 36 -7.97 -8.06 -3.56
C TRP A 36 -7.62 -6.58 -3.72
N THR A 37 -8.49 -5.79 -4.32
CA THR A 37 -8.32 -4.34 -4.38
C THR A 37 -8.29 -3.71 -2.98
N ARG A 38 -9.14 -4.12 -2.03
CA ARG A 38 -9.06 -3.65 -0.62
C ARG A 38 -7.76 -4.08 0.06
N ARG A 39 -7.30 -5.31 -0.18
CA ARG A 39 -6.00 -5.81 0.35
C ARG A 39 -4.81 -5.04 -0.24
N LEU A 40 -4.86 -4.71 -1.53
CA LEU A 40 -3.85 -3.90 -2.20
C LEU A 40 -3.79 -2.50 -1.57
N VAL A 41 -4.93 -1.81 -1.40
CA VAL A 41 -4.95 -0.49 -0.76
C VAL A 41 -4.43 -0.54 0.67
N LEU A 42 -4.79 -1.58 1.44
CA LEU A 42 -4.25 -1.78 2.79
C LEU A 42 -2.72 -1.95 2.76
N PHE A 43 -2.21 -2.76 1.84
CA PHE A 43 -0.77 -2.93 1.65
C PHE A 43 -0.09 -1.60 1.31
N LEU A 44 -0.64 -0.82 0.36
CA LEU A 44 -0.11 0.49 0.01
C LEU A 44 -0.07 1.44 1.21
N ARG A 45 -1.08 1.42 2.09
CA ARG A 45 -1.10 2.24 3.32
C ARG A 45 -0.05 1.81 4.33
N ILE A 46 0.14 0.51 4.54
CA ILE A 46 1.22 -0.01 5.40
C ILE A 46 2.56 0.45 4.83
N MET A 47 2.74 0.31 3.52
CA MET A 47 3.94 0.74 2.82
C MET A 47 4.18 2.24 2.92
N ALA A 48 3.14 3.06 2.83
CA ALA A 48 3.25 4.51 3.03
C ALA A 48 3.79 4.84 4.43
N VAL A 49 3.29 4.15 5.46
CA VAL A 49 3.76 4.35 6.84
C VAL A 49 5.23 3.92 6.99
N VAL A 50 5.64 2.81 6.37
CA VAL A 50 7.05 2.37 6.32
C VAL A 50 7.93 3.41 5.62
N SER A 51 7.50 3.91 4.45
CA SER A 51 8.24 4.93 3.71
C SER A 51 8.34 6.26 4.47
N ILE A 52 7.29 6.65 5.23
CA ILE A 52 7.38 7.79 6.15
C ILE A 52 8.48 7.58 7.19
N MET A 53 8.51 6.40 7.83
CA MET A 53 9.54 6.09 8.82
C MET A 53 10.95 6.12 8.21
N LYS A 54 11.16 5.52 7.03
CA LYS A 54 12.44 5.57 6.32
C LYS A 54 12.84 7.00 5.98
N GLY A 55 11.94 7.80 5.40
CA GLY A 55 12.21 9.18 5.04
C GLY A 55 12.57 10.05 6.24
N LEU A 56 11.82 9.91 7.35
CA LEU A 56 12.10 10.62 8.60
C LEU A 56 13.42 10.20 9.24
N TYR A 57 13.78 8.91 9.16
CA TYR A 57 15.08 8.44 9.62
C TYR A 57 16.23 9.13 8.88
N HIS A 58 16.15 9.24 7.56
CA HIS A 58 17.17 9.93 6.76
C HIS A 58 17.18 11.43 7.05
N TRP A 59 16.03 12.07 7.28
CA TRP A 59 15.98 13.47 7.74
C TRP A 59 16.63 13.67 9.11
N ALA A 60 16.46 12.71 10.03
CA ALA A 60 17.09 12.77 11.33
C ALA A 60 18.62 12.63 11.24
N GLN A 61 19.14 11.86 10.26
CA GLN A 61 20.56 11.84 9.93
C GLN A 61 21.04 13.17 9.33
N VAL A 62 20.30 13.74 8.36
CA VAL A 62 20.64 15.01 7.71
C VAL A 62 20.69 16.17 8.70
N THR A 63 19.75 16.20 9.66
CA THR A 63 19.69 17.24 10.70
C THR A 63 20.68 17.04 11.83
N GLY A 64 21.42 15.92 11.85
CA GLY A 64 22.33 15.57 12.94
C GLY A 64 21.62 15.23 14.25
N PHE A 65 20.31 14.94 14.22
CA PHE A 65 19.57 14.48 15.39
C PHE A 65 20.00 13.08 15.84
N ILE A 66 20.51 12.27 14.90
CA ILE A 66 20.98 10.90 15.11
C ILE A 66 22.43 10.80 14.61
N GLY A 67 23.33 10.25 15.44
CA GLY A 67 24.75 10.06 15.14
C GLY A 67 25.69 10.96 15.98
N GLY A 68 26.91 10.49 16.24
CA GLY A 68 27.98 11.28 16.87
C GLY A 68 28.71 12.18 15.88
N GLU A 69 29.74 12.92 16.31
CA GLU A 69 30.50 13.83 15.44
C GLU A 69 31.10 13.14 14.21
N GLU A 70 31.57 11.89 14.31
CA GLU A 70 32.14 11.14 13.18
C GLU A 70 31.09 10.64 12.18
N GLU A 71 29.85 10.44 12.63
CA GLU A 71 28.72 10.04 11.79
C GLU A 71 27.91 11.23 11.27
N ALA A 72 28.29 12.45 11.69
CA ALA A 72 27.62 13.67 11.27
C ALA A 72 27.56 13.76 9.75
N PHE A 73 26.39 14.15 9.24
CA PHE A 73 26.13 14.24 7.81
C PHE A 73 27.23 15.02 7.05
N GLU A 74 27.70 16.12 7.65
CA GLU A 74 28.73 17.00 7.07
C GLU A 74 30.11 16.32 6.94
N ASN A 75 30.40 15.32 7.78
CA ASN A 75 31.67 14.60 7.80
C ASN A 75 31.68 13.37 6.87
N GLN A 76 30.54 13.02 6.29
CA GLN A 76 30.41 11.91 5.36
C GLN A 76 30.84 12.29 3.93
N SER A 77 31.10 11.27 3.10
CA SER A 77 31.43 11.51 1.69
C SER A 77 30.28 12.20 0.93
N MET A 78 30.62 12.99 -0.09
CA MET A 78 29.60 13.67 -0.90
C MET A 78 28.60 12.72 -1.57
N ALA A 79 29.05 11.50 -1.90
CA ALA A 79 28.18 10.45 -2.43
C ALA A 79 27.16 9.98 -1.39
N TRP A 80 27.59 9.75 -0.15
CA TRP A 80 26.70 9.37 0.95
C TRP A 80 25.70 10.48 1.28
N GLN A 81 26.15 11.74 1.35
CA GLN A 81 25.28 12.89 1.61
C GLN A 81 24.17 13.00 0.55
N THR A 82 24.56 12.89 -0.73
CA THR A 82 23.61 12.98 -1.86
C THR A 82 22.58 11.85 -1.81
N ALA A 83 23.04 10.61 -1.56
CA ALA A 83 22.15 9.46 -1.44
C ALA A 83 21.16 9.62 -0.26
N THR A 84 21.64 10.10 0.88
CA THR A 84 20.83 10.29 2.08
C THR A 84 19.75 11.35 1.87
N VAL A 85 20.11 12.49 1.26
CA VAL A 85 19.14 13.54 0.90
C VAL A 85 18.14 13.05 -0.14
N TYR A 86 18.60 12.29 -1.14
CA TYR A 86 17.73 11.68 -2.13
C TYR A 86 16.66 10.79 -1.46
N PHE A 87 17.09 9.84 -0.61
CA PHE A 87 16.17 8.94 0.10
C PHE A 87 15.25 9.67 1.07
N ALA A 88 15.75 10.68 1.80
CA ALA A 88 14.96 11.50 2.71
C ALA A 88 13.76 12.17 2.04
N VAL A 89 13.91 12.59 0.78
CA VAL A 89 12.84 13.25 0.02
C VAL A 89 11.96 12.23 -0.71
N ILE A 90 12.57 11.32 -1.47
CA ILE A 90 11.82 10.44 -2.38
C ILE A 90 10.95 9.43 -1.63
N GLU A 91 11.38 8.95 -0.45
CA GLU A 91 10.57 8.05 0.39
C GLU A 91 9.31 8.77 0.91
N LEU A 92 9.41 10.04 1.30
CA LEU A 92 8.24 10.82 1.73
C LEU A 92 7.28 11.11 0.56
N VAL A 93 7.82 11.43 -0.62
CA VAL A 93 7.02 11.64 -1.84
C VAL A 93 6.29 10.35 -2.22
N GLY A 94 7.00 9.22 -2.22
CA GLY A 94 6.43 7.90 -2.45
C GLY A 94 5.33 7.58 -1.45
N ALA A 95 5.56 7.84 -0.16
CA ALA A 95 4.57 7.61 0.89
C ALA A 95 3.26 8.37 0.68
N VAL A 96 3.32 9.64 0.26
CA VAL A 96 2.10 10.43 -0.04
C VAL A 96 1.30 9.77 -1.16
N GLY A 97 1.95 9.38 -2.25
CA GLY A 97 1.26 8.72 -3.36
C GLY A 97 0.71 7.33 -2.98
N LEU A 98 1.46 6.55 -2.21
CA LEU A 98 1.03 5.26 -1.69
C LEU A 98 -0.18 5.39 -0.75
N TRP A 99 -0.18 6.39 0.13
CA TRP A 99 -1.29 6.65 1.06
C TRP A 99 -2.59 6.99 0.32
N LEU A 100 -2.47 7.80 -0.74
CA LEU A 100 -3.59 8.15 -1.61
C LEU A 100 -3.97 7.02 -2.58
N ALA A 101 -3.24 5.89 -2.56
CA ALA A 101 -3.39 4.77 -3.49
C ALA A 101 -3.38 5.20 -4.97
N THR A 102 -2.57 6.20 -5.30
CA THR A 102 -2.44 6.69 -6.68
C THR A 102 -1.38 5.91 -7.45
N PRO A 103 -1.54 5.69 -8.77
CA PRO A 103 -0.57 4.94 -9.55
C PRO A 103 0.84 5.55 -9.56
N TRP A 104 0.94 6.89 -9.50
CA TRP A 104 2.24 7.58 -9.48
C TRP A 104 3.04 7.29 -8.20
N GLY A 105 2.36 7.10 -7.06
CA GLY A 105 3.02 6.79 -5.79
C GLY A 105 3.72 5.43 -5.81
N ALA A 106 3.08 4.43 -6.43
CA ALA A 106 3.68 3.12 -6.60
C ALA A 106 4.94 3.18 -7.48
N VAL A 107 4.92 3.98 -8.56
CA VAL A 107 6.11 4.16 -9.42
C VAL A 107 7.25 4.79 -8.62
N VAL A 108 6.98 5.87 -7.88
CA VAL A 108 8.00 6.53 -7.05
C VAL A 108 8.55 5.56 -6.00
N TRP A 109 7.69 4.83 -5.30
CA TRP A 109 8.13 3.83 -4.32
C TRP A 109 8.98 2.72 -4.95
N LEU A 110 8.61 2.20 -6.13
CA LEU A 110 9.43 1.21 -6.84
C LEU A 110 10.82 1.77 -7.18
N THR A 111 10.92 3.05 -7.54
CA THR A 111 12.23 3.67 -7.77
C THR A 111 13.06 3.74 -6.50
N THR A 112 12.47 3.92 -5.32
CA THR A 112 13.23 3.92 -4.06
C THR A 112 13.79 2.53 -3.76
N VAL A 113 12.97 1.49 -3.92
CA VAL A 113 13.37 0.09 -3.79
C VAL A 113 14.52 -0.27 -4.74
N VAL A 114 14.40 0.11 -6.01
CA VAL A 114 15.46 -0.16 -7.00
C VAL A 114 16.73 0.62 -6.69
N SER A 115 16.62 1.91 -6.35
CA SER A 115 17.77 2.74 -5.99
C SER A 115 18.52 2.18 -4.78
N MET A 116 17.79 1.70 -3.77
CA MET A 116 18.38 1.12 -2.57
C MET A 116 19.11 -0.18 -2.88
N ALA A 117 18.49 -1.09 -3.63
CA ALA A 117 19.15 -2.31 -4.12
C ALA A 117 20.43 -1.99 -4.94
N VAL A 118 20.38 -0.97 -5.81
CA VAL A 118 21.55 -0.54 -6.59
C VAL A 118 22.67 -0.02 -5.69
N ILE A 119 22.34 0.83 -4.71
CA ILE A 119 23.34 1.39 -3.79
C ILE A 119 23.99 0.30 -2.94
N GLU A 120 23.21 -0.66 -2.42
CA GLU A 120 23.78 -1.73 -1.61
C GLU A 120 24.60 -2.74 -2.42
N LEU A 121 24.20 -3.05 -3.67
CA LEU A 121 24.89 -4.05 -4.51
C LEU A 121 26.07 -3.47 -5.29
N MET A 122 25.94 -2.26 -5.85
CA MET A 122 26.98 -1.64 -6.68
C MET A 122 27.89 -0.71 -5.90
N PHE A 123 27.42 -0.17 -4.77
CA PHE A 123 28.19 0.75 -3.94
C PHE A 123 28.21 0.32 -2.47
N PRO A 124 28.61 -0.92 -2.15
CA PRO A 124 28.58 -1.46 -0.79
C PRO A 124 29.43 -0.64 0.20
N GLY A 125 30.45 0.08 -0.28
CA GLY A 125 31.27 0.97 0.53
C GLY A 125 30.56 2.23 1.07
N ILE A 126 29.34 2.55 0.60
CA ILE A 126 28.58 3.72 1.07
C ILE A 126 27.69 3.37 2.28
N TYR A 127 26.98 2.23 2.23
CA TYR A 127 26.00 1.83 3.26
C TYR A 127 26.29 0.48 3.95
N GLY A 128 27.40 -0.19 3.61
CA GLY A 128 27.85 -1.42 4.29
C GLY A 128 27.43 -2.74 3.63
N GLY A 129 26.68 -2.70 2.51
CA GLY A 129 26.39 -3.89 1.69
C GLY A 129 25.54 -4.97 2.37
N SER A 130 24.44 -4.58 3.01
CA SER A 130 23.57 -5.53 3.73
C SER A 130 22.67 -6.32 2.78
N LEU A 131 23.10 -7.54 2.38
CA LEU A 131 22.26 -8.44 1.56
C LEU A 131 20.85 -8.69 2.15
N THR A 132 20.70 -8.53 3.46
CA THR A 132 19.42 -8.67 4.17
C THR A 132 18.42 -7.57 3.80
N VAL A 133 18.90 -6.34 3.62
CA VAL A 133 18.05 -5.19 3.25
C VAL A 133 17.59 -5.35 1.81
N VAL A 134 18.51 -5.65 0.88
CA VAL A 134 18.17 -6.03 -0.51
C VAL A 134 17.12 -7.16 -0.55
N GLY A 135 17.32 -8.21 0.25
CA GLY A 135 16.40 -9.36 0.30
C GLY A 135 14.99 -8.99 0.78
N LEU A 136 14.89 -8.16 1.82
CA LEU A 136 13.62 -7.66 2.34
C LEU A 136 12.89 -6.79 1.30
N GLU A 137 13.61 -5.88 0.65
CA GLU A 137 13.03 -5.00 -0.37
C GLU A 137 12.57 -5.78 -1.60
N ALA A 138 13.36 -6.76 -2.05
CA ALA A 138 12.98 -7.66 -3.13
C ALA A 138 11.71 -8.47 -2.79
N MET A 139 11.60 -8.96 -1.56
CA MET A 139 10.41 -9.66 -1.08
C MET A 139 9.17 -8.73 -1.08
N MET A 140 9.32 -7.48 -0.63
CA MET A 140 8.23 -6.51 -0.62
C MET A 140 7.78 -6.15 -2.04
N LEU A 141 8.73 -6.00 -2.97
CA LEU A 141 8.45 -5.77 -4.38
C LEU A 141 7.71 -6.97 -5.00
N ALA A 142 8.12 -8.20 -4.70
CA ALA A 142 7.44 -9.41 -5.16
C ALA A 142 6.00 -9.49 -4.63
N ALA A 143 5.78 -9.15 -3.36
CA ALA A 143 4.45 -9.10 -2.75
C ALA A 143 3.55 -8.05 -3.43
N TYR A 144 4.09 -6.86 -3.71
CA TYR A 144 3.38 -5.81 -4.45
C TYR A 144 2.96 -6.29 -5.84
N LEU A 145 3.88 -6.88 -6.62
CA LEU A 145 3.59 -7.39 -7.96
C LEU A 145 2.52 -8.48 -7.93
N ALA A 146 2.59 -9.40 -6.97
CA ALA A 146 1.59 -10.45 -6.81
C ALA A 146 0.21 -9.87 -6.51
N LEU A 147 0.11 -8.91 -5.58
CA LEU A 147 -1.15 -8.24 -5.23
C LEU A 147 -1.71 -7.42 -6.39
N ALA A 148 -0.86 -6.66 -7.10
CA ALA A 148 -1.27 -5.87 -8.25
C ALA A 148 -1.80 -6.75 -9.38
N TRP A 149 -1.15 -7.89 -9.63
CA TRP A 149 -1.59 -8.85 -10.62
C TRP A 149 -2.91 -9.55 -10.25
N MET A 150 -3.08 -9.93 -8.99
CA MET A 150 -4.34 -10.50 -8.50
C MET A 150 -5.49 -9.49 -8.58
N ALA A 151 -5.26 -8.22 -8.21
CA ALA A 151 -6.25 -7.16 -8.33
C ALA A 151 -6.61 -6.84 -9.80
N ALA A 152 -5.64 -6.93 -10.73
CA ALA A 152 -5.91 -6.76 -12.15
C ALA A 152 -6.80 -7.87 -12.73
N ARG A 153 -6.74 -9.09 -12.17
CA ARG A 153 -7.58 -10.22 -12.58
C ARG A 153 -9.04 -10.09 -12.14
N GLU A 154 -9.35 -9.29 -11.11
CA GLU A 154 -10.72 -9.04 -10.66
C GLU A 154 -11.51 -8.13 -11.63
N ARG A 155 -10.83 -7.40 -12.52
CA ARG A 155 -11.47 -6.49 -13.47
C ARG A 155 -11.57 -7.17 -14.84
N PRO A 156 -12.75 -7.72 -15.24
CA PRO A 156 -12.92 -8.17 -16.61
C PRO A 156 -12.82 -6.98 -17.59
N PRO A 157 -12.30 -7.20 -18.82
CA PRO A 157 -12.15 -6.15 -19.83
C PRO A 157 -13.50 -5.60 -20.34
#